data_AF-X1U4U8-F1
#
_entry.id   AF-X1U4U8-F1
#
_cell.length_a   1.000
_cell.length_b   1.000
_cell.length_c   1.000
_cell.angle_alpha   90.00
_cell.angle_beta   90.00
_cell.angle_gamma   90.00
#
_symmetry.space_group_name_H-M   'P 1'
#
loop_
_entity.id
_entity.type
_entity.pdbx_description
1 polymer ?
#
loop_
_entity_poly.entity_id
_entity_poly.type
_entity_poly.pdbx_seq_one_letter_code
_entity_poly.pdbx_strand_id
1 'polypeptide(L)'
;MDILTTNFISGIDFGEVQGFKNLQIIPLFHEGEEGLVYLTLKEALEKRLLVIKEVSAEASVPELKVVNNAEVSVLLLDGEELAGAKQNRVLNTSILLKKKSELIIPVSCTEQRRWSYQTDEFYNSENILSHKIRGMKATYVSNSLKRSGNYHSDQGAIWDGIQGMSASAGVHSPTGAMKDVYEGKKDDLGEYIKAFQCLPHQKGVFVFVGGEVAGLDMLPRDSAFKVIFPKLVKSYA
;
A
#
# COMPACT_ATOMS: atom_id res chain seq x y z
N MET A 1 15.31 -8.07 -19.11
CA MET A 1 14.53 -8.79 -18.09
C MET A 1 15.17 -10.17 -17.95
N ASP A 2 15.40 -10.67 -16.74
CA ASP A 2 16.02 -11.98 -16.58
C ASP A 2 15.04 -13.14 -16.86
N ILE A 3 15.57 -14.35 -17.01
CA ILE A 3 14.80 -15.55 -17.35
C ILE A 3 13.75 -15.86 -16.27
N LEU A 4 14.11 -15.64 -14.99
CA LEU A 4 13.22 -15.92 -13.86
C LEU A 4 11.97 -15.03 -13.91
N THR A 5 12.15 -13.73 -14.14
CA THR A 5 11.05 -12.78 -14.26
C THR A 5 10.18 -13.10 -15.47
N THR A 6 10.79 -13.44 -16.60
CA THR A 6 10.07 -13.78 -17.83
C THR A 6 9.21 -15.03 -17.65
N ASN A 7 9.77 -16.06 -17.02
CA ASN A 7 9.05 -17.31 -16.74
C ASN A 7 7.88 -17.07 -15.77
N PHE A 8 8.10 -16.28 -14.71
CA PHE A 8 7.03 -15.91 -13.78
C PHE A 8 5.88 -15.20 -14.48
N ILE A 9 6.18 -14.17 -15.29
CA ILE A 9 5.14 -13.41 -16.02
C ILE A 9 4.40 -14.32 -17.02
N SER A 10 5.11 -15.23 -17.68
CA SER A 10 4.53 -16.14 -18.67
C SER A 10 3.63 -17.22 -18.04
N GLY A 11 3.76 -17.49 -16.74
CA GLY A 11 2.92 -18.42 -15.99
C GLY A 11 1.73 -17.77 -15.28
N ILE A 12 1.41 -16.51 -15.60
CA ILE A 12 0.24 -15.81 -15.04
C ILE A 12 -1.00 -16.20 -15.83
N ASP A 13 -1.97 -16.80 -15.14
CA ASP A 13 -3.29 -17.10 -15.68
C ASP A 13 -4.29 -15.98 -15.33
N PHE A 14 -5.16 -15.67 -16.27
CA PHE A 14 -6.18 -14.63 -16.13
C PHE A 14 -7.55 -15.25 -15.85
N GLY A 15 -8.24 -14.75 -14.82
CA GLY A 15 -9.63 -15.11 -14.52
C GLY A 15 -10.65 -14.34 -15.34
N GLU A 16 -11.93 -14.62 -15.10
CA GLU A 16 -13.02 -13.83 -15.66
C GLU A 16 -13.02 -12.40 -15.10
N VAL A 17 -13.24 -11.43 -15.99
CA VAL A 17 -13.29 -10.02 -15.61
C VAL A 17 -14.50 -9.74 -14.71
N GLN A 18 -14.24 -9.05 -13.59
CA GLN A 18 -15.26 -8.47 -12.74
C GLN A 18 -15.34 -6.98 -13.04
N GLY A 19 -16.54 -6.40 -13.11
CA GLY A 19 -16.73 -4.99 -13.44
C GLY A 19 -17.75 -4.32 -12.54
N PHE A 20 -17.45 -3.09 -12.11
CA PHE A 20 -18.36 -2.25 -11.35
C PHE A 20 -18.06 -0.77 -11.62
N LYS A 21 -19.08 -0.03 -12.07
CA LYS A 21 -18.94 1.38 -12.51
C LYS A 21 -17.78 1.53 -13.51
N ASN A 22 -16.81 2.38 -13.20
CA ASN A 22 -15.61 2.65 -14.00
C ASN A 22 -14.46 1.65 -13.78
N LEU A 23 -14.59 0.70 -12.85
CA LEU A 23 -13.51 -0.20 -12.44
C LEU A 23 -13.74 -1.60 -13.02
N GLN A 24 -12.71 -2.17 -13.64
CA GLN A 24 -12.69 -3.57 -14.07
C GLN A 24 -11.44 -4.25 -13.49
N ILE A 25 -11.61 -5.45 -12.98
CA ILE A 25 -10.55 -6.25 -12.37
C ILE A 25 -10.52 -7.61 -13.05
N ILE A 26 -9.37 -7.97 -13.59
CA ILE A 26 -9.07 -9.33 -14.03
C ILE A 26 -8.29 -10.00 -12.89
N PRO A 27 -8.86 -11.04 -12.23
CA PRO A 27 -8.14 -11.83 -11.24
C PRO A 27 -6.91 -12.50 -11.86
N LEU A 28 -5.79 -12.50 -11.14
CA LEU A 28 -4.57 -13.18 -11.58
C LEU A 28 -4.26 -14.39 -10.71
N PHE A 29 -3.87 -15.47 -11.37
CA PHE A 29 -3.46 -16.73 -10.75
C PHE A 29 -2.07 -17.10 -11.24
N HIS A 30 -1.39 -17.97 -10.51
CA HIS A 30 -0.10 -18.53 -10.91
C HIS A 30 0.13 -19.84 -10.18
N GLU A 31 0.33 -20.90 -10.98
CA GLU A 31 0.70 -22.22 -10.50
C GLU A 31 2.18 -22.24 -10.10
N GLY A 32 2.47 -22.59 -8.85
CA GLY A 32 3.82 -22.57 -8.32
C GLY A 32 3.82 -22.76 -6.81
N GLU A 33 4.94 -23.24 -6.27
CA GLU A 33 5.08 -23.46 -4.83
C GLU A 33 4.69 -22.22 -4.04
N GLU A 34 3.97 -22.44 -2.94
CA GLU A 34 3.74 -21.39 -1.95
C GLU A 34 5.12 -20.98 -1.41
N GLY A 35 5.64 -19.86 -1.92
CA GLY A 35 6.97 -19.37 -1.58
C GLY A 35 7.14 -19.02 -0.10
N LEU A 36 8.09 -18.14 0.21
CA LEU A 36 8.42 -17.76 1.59
C LEU A 36 7.17 -17.53 2.47
N VAL A 37 7.16 -18.10 3.67
CA VAL A 37 6.12 -17.85 4.68
C VAL A 37 6.38 -16.50 5.35
N TYR A 38 5.40 -15.61 5.32
CA TYR A 38 5.45 -14.28 5.93
C TYR A 38 4.06 -13.83 6.41
N LEU A 39 4.03 -12.82 7.28
CA LEU A 39 2.81 -12.08 7.64
C LEU A 39 2.71 -10.79 6.82
N THR A 40 1.50 -10.33 6.52
CA THR A 40 1.28 -8.97 6.03
C THR A 40 1.44 -7.93 7.14
N LEU A 41 1.59 -6.65 6.78
CA LEU A 41 1.57 -5.52 7.71
C LEU A 41 0.39 -5.60 8.70
N LYS A 42 -0.82 -5.82 8.16
CA LYS A 42 -2.05 -5.91 8.94
C LYS A 42 -1.99 -7.03 9.97
N GLU A 43 -1.69 -8.25 9.53
CA GLU A 43 -1.64 -9.41 10.42
C GLU A 43 -0.58 -9.25 11.51
N ALA A 44 0.59 -8.70 11.17
CA ALA A 44 1.68 -8.54 12.10
C ALA A 44 1.38 -7.46 13.17
N LEU A 45 0.72 -6.36 12.80
CA LEU A 45 0.25 -5.34 13.74
C LEU A 45 -0.87 -5.85 14.64
N GLU A 46 -1.88 -6.54 14.08
CA GLU A 46 -3.00 -7.12 14.85
C GLU A 46 -2.53 -8.15 15.87
N LYS A 47 -1.52 -8.96 15.50
CA LYS A 47 -0.87 -9.93 16.40
C LYS A 47 0.11 -9.29 17.39
N ARG A 48 0.32 -7.97 17.35
CA ARG A 48 1.32 -7.23 18.14
C ARG A 48 2.75 -7.77 17.98
N LEU A 49 3.05 -8.32 16.80
CA LEU A 49 4.38 -8.82 16.44
C LEU A 49 5.21 -7.80 15.66
N LEU A 50 4.58 -6.73 15.17
CA LEU A 50 5.26 -5.62 14.53
C LEU A 50 5.04 -4.35 15.36
N VAL A 51 6.11 -3.59 15.59
CA VAL A 51 6.05 -2.29 16.25
C VAL A 51 6.65 -1.25 15.32
N ILE A 52 5.93 -0.14 15.11
CA ILE A 52 6.36 0.94 14.22
C ILE A 52 6.30 2.26 14.99
N LYS A 53 7.43 2.98 15.03
CA LYS A 53 7.61 4.22 15.79
C LYS A 53 8.37 5.25 14.98
N GLU A 54 8.27 6.50 15.43
CA GLU A 54 9.21 7.56 15.00
C GLU A 54 10.64 7.15 15.37
N VAL A 55 11.63 7.52 14.55
CA VAL A 55 13.06 7.22 14.81
C VAL A 55 13.56 7.91 16.09
N SER A 56 13.01 9.08 16.39
CA SER A 56 13.34 9.88 17.58
C SER A 56 12.10 10.63 18.08
N ALA A 57 12.18 11.20 19.29
CA ALA A 57 11.11 12.04 19.86
C ALA A 57 10.84 13.31 19.02
N GLU A 58 11.85 13.80 18.29
CA GLU A 58 11.70 14.93 17.38
C GLU A 58 10.97 14.52 16.09
N ALA A 59 10.92 13.23 15.77
CA ALA A 59 10.46 12.65 14.51
C ALA A 59 11.29 13.17 13.32
N SER A 60 11.86 12.26 12.54
CA SER A 60 12.63 12.60 11.35
C SER A 60 11.88 12.09 10.13
N VAL A 61 11.25 12.99 9.38
CA VAL A 61 10.84 12.67 8.00
C VAL A 61 12.13 12.64 7.17
N PRO A 62 12.38 11.61 6.35
CA PRO A 62 11.41 10.67 5.75
C PRO A 62 11.48 9.22 6.27
N GLU A 63 11.69 9.01 7.57
CA GLU A 63 12.05 7.69 8.11
C GLU A 63 11.20 7.26 9.30
N LEU A 64 10.89 5.96 9.38
CA LEU A 64 10.31 5.33 10.58
C LEU A 64 11.18 4.18 11.05
N LYS A 65 11.15 3.89 12.36
CA LYS A 65 11.75 2.67 12.92
C LYS A 65 10.70 1.57 12.98
N VAL A 66 11.01 0.42 12.39
CA VAL A 66 10.16 -0.79 12.45
C VAL A 66 10.92 -1.90 13.16
N VAL A 67 10.23 -2.60 14.05
CA VAL A 67 10.73 -3.78 14.75
C VAL A 67 9.80 -4.96 14.49
N ASN A 68 10.33 -6.01 13.84
CA ASN A 68 9.64 -7.27 13.64
C ASN A 68 10.03 -8.27 14.73
N ASN A 69 9.11 -8.53 15.66
CA ASN A 69 9.23 -9.51 16.73
C ASN A 69 8.69 -10.89 16.36
N ALA A 70 8.16 -11.09 15.13
CA ALA A 70 7.68 -12.39 14.67
C ALA A 70 8.82 -13.39 14.43
N GLU A 71 8.48 -14.68 14.44
CA GLU A 71 9.36 -15.78 14.03
C GLU A 71 9.40 -15.98 12.50
N VAL A 72 8.68 -15.14 11.76
CA VAL A 72 8.59 -15.12 10.29
C VAL A 72 8.83 -13.71 9.76
N SER A 73 9.11 -13.59 8.46
CA SER A 73 9.23 -12.28 7.83
C SER A 73 7.88 -11.54 7.81
N VAL A 74 7.92 -10.22 7.69
CA VAL A 74 6.73 -9.38 7.56
C VAL A 74 6.82 -8.59 6.25
N LEU A 75 5.82 -8.69 5.40
CA LEU A 75 5.71 -7.93 4.17
C LEU A 75 5.01 -6.58 4.46
N LEU A 76 5.73 -5.50 4.18
CA LEU A 76 5.24 -4.13 4.18
C LEU A 76 5.11 -3.71 2.72
N LEU A 77 3.89 -3.45 2.23
CA LEU A 77 3.65 -3.23 0.80
C LEU A 77 3.77 -1.76 0.43
N ASP A 78 4.36 -1.49 -0.73
CA ASP A 78 4.41 -0.16 -1.34
C ASP A 78 3.04 0.53 -1.31
N GLY A 79 2.99 1.74 -0.75
CA GLY A 79 1.78 2.53 -0.74
C GLY A 79 0.81 2.25 0.42
N GLU A 80 1.06 1.28 1.30
CA GLU A 80 0.25 1.12 2.53
C GLU A 80 0.43 2.32 3.47
N GLU A 81 -0.69 2.83 3.98
CA GLU A 81 -0.70 3.94 4.94
C GLU A 81 -0.65 3.44 6.38
N LEU A 82 0.30 3.99 7.12
CA LEU A 82 0.53 3.89 8.55
C LEU A 82 -0.05 5.15 9.20
N ALA A 83 -1.08 4.99 10.03
CA ALA A 83 -1.74 6.09 10.71
C ALA A 83 -1.28 6.22 12.17
N GLY A 84 -1.43 7.42 12.74
CA GLY A 84 -1.08 7.71 14.13
C GLY A 84 0.15 8.61 14.28
N ALA A 85 0.91 8.42 15.37
CA ALA A 85 2.10 9.18 15.72
C ALA A 85 1.90 10.70 15.53
N LYS A 86 2.87 11.42 14.96
CA LYS A 86 2.73 12.87 14.70
C LYS A 86 1.92 13.19 13.45
N GLN A 87 1.97 12.32 12.44
CA GLN A 87 1.32 12.46 11.14
C GLN A 87 1.23 11.07 10.48
N ASN A 88 0.23 10.88 9.62
CA ASN A 88 0.15 9.65 8.82
C ASN A 88 1.31 9.57 7.81
N ARG A 89 1.72 8.34 7.50
CA ARG A 89 2.84 8.00 6.63
C ARG A 89 2.43 6.93 5.63
N VAL A 90 3.09 6.92 4.49
CA VAL A 90 2.98 5.84 3.52
C VAL A 90 4.35 5.25 3.22
N LEU A 91 4.42 3.93 3.05
CA LEU A 91 5.64 3.25 2.61
C LEU A 91 6.03 3.68 1.18
N ASN A 92 7.30 4.02 0.99
CA ASN A 92 7.83 4.42 -0.32
C ASN A 92 8.18 3.24 -1.23
N THR A 93 8.36 2.04 -0.67
CA THR A 93 8.69 0.82 -1.40
C THR A 93 8.18 -0.41 -0.63
N SER A 94 8.03 -1.54 -1.33
CA SER A 94 7.74 -2.82 -0.69
C SER A 94 8.99 -3.35 0.03
N ILE A 95 8.82 -3.80 1.27
CA ILE A 95 9.90 -4.29 2.13
C ILE A 95 9.47 -5.63 2.72
N LEU A 96 10.28 -6.65 2.50
CA LEU A 96 10.16 -7.92 3.21
C LEU A 96 11.09 -7.89 4.42
N LEU A 97 10.55 -7.50 5.56
CA LEU A 97 11.31 -7.34 6.80
C LEU A 97 11.62 -8.70 7.41
N LYS A 98 12.90 -8.98 7.65
CA LYS A 98 13.38 -10.25 8.23
C LYS A 98 12.71 -10.50 9.59
N LYS A 99 12.55 -11.78 9.97
CA LYS A 99 12.15 -12.17 11.33
C LYS A 99 13.14 -11.65 12.37
N LYS A 100 12.65 -11.28 13.57
CA LYS A 100 13.51 -10.83 14.69
C LYS A 100 14.53 -9.77 14.29
N SER A 101 14.08 -8.74 13.59
CA SER A 101 14.95 -7.66 13.12
C SER A 101 14.34 -6.29 13.31
N GLU A 102 15.20 -5.28 13.35
CA GLU A 102 14.81 -3.88 13.23
C GLU A 102 15.35 -3.27 11.93
N LEU A 103 14.62 -2.30 11.39
CA LEU A 103 14.99 -1.57 10.17
C LEU A 103 14.44 -0.14 10.23
N ILE A 104 15.21 0.80 9.68
CA ILE A 104 14.73 2.14 9.35
C ILE A 104 14.14 2.10 7.95
N ILE A 105 12.87 2.46 7.81
CA ILE A 105 12.11 2.36 6.55
C ILE A 105 11.85 3.74 5.94
N PRO A 106 11.91 3.86 4.61
CA PRO A 106 11.59 5.09 3.89
C PRO A 106 10.08 5.29 3.76
N VAL A 107 9.60 6.46 4.13
CA VAL A 107 8.19 6.84 4.09
C VAL A 107 7.98 8.23 3.52
N SER A 108 6.74 8.56 3.17
CA SER A 108 6.29 9.92 2.86
C SER A 108 5.09 10.29 3.73
N CYS A 109 4.94 11.56 4.09
CA CYS A 109 3.82 12.05 4.87
C CYS A 109 2.54 12.07 4.01
N THR A 110 1.42 11.56 4.54
CA THR A 110 0.09 11.64 3.90
C THR A 110 -0.86 12.59 4.63
N GLU A 111 -0.31 13.40 5.54
CA GLU A 111 -1.02 14.40 6.33
C GLU A 111 -0.10 15.61 6.53
N GLN A 112 -0.54 16.81 6.15
CA GLN A 112 0.33 17.98 6.03
C GLN A 112 0.32 18.88 7.26
N ARG A 113 -0.84 19.10 7.89
CA ARG A 113 -1.02 20.20 8.88
C ARG A 113 -1.05 19.77 10.34
N ARG A 114 -0.88 18.48 10.62
CA ARG A 114 -0.74 17.97 11.98
C ARG A 114 0.74 17.82 12.31
N TRP A 115 1.18 18.18 13.51
CA TRP A 115 2.51 17.84 14.02
C TRP A 115 2.45 17.63 15.53
N SER A 116 1.63 16.69 15.94
CA SER A 116 1.35 16.38 17.34
C SER A 116 1.02 14.90 17.48
N TYR A 117 1.54 14.27 18.54
CA TYR A 117 1.28 12.87 18.82
C TYR A 117 -0.22 12.63 19.05
N GLN A 118 -0.78 11.67 18.33
CA GLN A 118 -2.08 11.06 18.65
C GLN A 118 -1.94 9.69 19.30
N THR A 119 -0.87 8.97 18.98
CA THR A 119 -0.52 7.65 19.51
C THR A 119 1.00 7.54 19.62
N ASP A 120 1.49 6.66 20.49
CA ASP A 120 2.94 6.38 20.60
C ASP A 120 3.47 5.51 19.43
N GLU A 121 2.58 4.74 18.81
CA GLU A 121 2.88 3.77 17.75
C GLU A 121 1.99 4.00 16.53
N PHE A 122 2.49 3.65 15.35
CA PHE A 122 1.68 3.63 14.14
C PHE A 122 0.80 2.38 14.08
N TYR A 123 -0.37 2.51 13.48
CA TYR A 123 -1.33 1.42 13.25
C TYR A 123 -1.74 1.33 11.78
N ASN A 124 -2.29 0.19 11.38
CA ASN A 124 -2.80 -0.03 10.03
C ASN A 124 -4.02 0.87 9.77
N SER A 125 -3.94 1.74 8.76
CA SER A 125 -5.07 2.59 8.36
C SER A 125 -6.15 1.87 7.56
N GLU A 126 -5.87 0.63 7.11
CA GLU A 126 -6.62 -0.09 6.07
C GLU A 126 -6.57 0.56 4.69
N ASN A 127 -5.75 1.59 4.46
CA ASN A 127 -5.67 2.30 3.19
C ASN A 127 -4.35 2.07 2.47
N ILE A 128 -4.42 2.16 1.15
CA ILE A 128 -3.28 2.23 0.25
C ILE A 128 -3.41 3.55 -0.55
N LEU A 129 -2.31 4.19 -0.94
CA LEU A 129 -2.36 5.34 -1.85
C LEU A 129 -3.17 5.03 -3.11
N SER A 130 -3.90 6.00 -3.64
CA SER A 130 -4.61 5.80 -4.90
C SER A 130 -3.64 5.46 -6.04
N HIS A 131 -4.10 4.68 -7.02
CA HIS A 131 -3.25 4.17 -8.12
C HIS A 131 -2.46 5.27 -8.84
N LYS A 132 -3.05 6.46 -9.06
CA LYS A 132 -2.37 7.60 -9.68
C LYS A 132 -1.21 8.11 -8.83
N ILE A 133 -1.43 8.26 -7.52
CA ILE A 133 -0.40 8.73 -6.59
C ILE A 133 0.69 7.67 -6.43
N ARG A 134 0.34 6.37 -6.41
CA ARG A 134 1.32 5.26 -6.43
C ARG A 134 2.22 5.29 -7.66
N GLY A 135 1.63 5.43 -8.86
CA GLY A 135 2.39 5.49 -10.12
C GLY A 135 3.36 6.68 -10.17
N MET A 136 2.91 7.85 -9.73
CA MET A 136 3.76 9.03 -9.58
C MET A 136 4.87 8.80 -8.55
N LYS A 137 4.54 8.31 -7.36
CA LYS A 137 5.50 8.03 -6.27
C LYS A 137 6.58 7.05 -6.72
N ALA A 138 6.19 5.97 -7.41
CA ALA A 138 7.10 4.96 -7.93
C ALA A 138 8.12 5.56 -8.92
N THR A 139 7.72 6.55 -9.71
CA THR A 139 8.61 7.29 -10.62
C THR A 139 9.66 8.08 -9.83
N TYR A 140 9.25 8.84 -8.81
CA TYR A 140 10.18 9.58 -7.95
C TYR A 140 11.14 8.67 -7.20
N VAL A 141 10.64 7.59 -6.61
CA VAL A 141 11.46 6.60 -5.88
C VAL A 141 12.47 5.94 -6.81
N SER A 142 12.06 5.55 -8.03
CA SER A 142 12.96 4.98 -9.02
C SER A 142 14.09 5.94 -9.42
N ASN A 143 13.79 7.24 -9.56
CA ASN A 143 14.79 8.25 -9.88
C ASN A 143 15.74 8.50 -8.69
N SER A 144 15.22 8.52 -7.47
CA SER A 144 16.03 8.61 -6.25
C SER A 144 16.98 7.42 -6.13
N LEU A 145 16.50 6.20 -6.39
CA LEU A 145 17.29 4.98 -6.30
C LEU A 145 18.46 5.02 -7.31
N LYS A 146 18.18 5.42 -8.55
CA LYS A 146 19.21 5.56 -9.60
C LYS A 146 20.27 6.62 -9.29
N ARG A 147 19.86 7.74 -8.67
CA ARG A 147 20.74 8.89 -8.44
C ARG A 147 21.56 8.79 -7.15
N SER A 148 20.99 8.26 -6.09
CA SER A 148 21.59 8.30 -4.76
C SER A 148 21.42 7.02 -3.94
N GLY A 149 20.88 5.94 -4.51
CA GLY A 149 20.68 4.68 -3.79
C GLY A 149 19.58 4.72 -2.70
N ASN A 150 18.80 5.80 -2.65
CA ASN A 150 17.77 6.01 -1.61
C ASN A 150 16.37 5.81 -2.18
N TYR A 151 15.42 5.48 -1.31
CA TYR A 151 14.02 5.26 -1.65
C TYR A 151 13.13 6.47 -1.31
N HIS A 152 13.64 7.69 -1.49
CA HIS A 152 12.88 8.90 -1.22
C HIS A 152 11.91 9.19 -2.37
N SER A 153 10.68 9.56 -2.03
CA SER A 153 9.74 10.18 -2.97
C SER A 153 9.77 11.70 -2.83
N ASP A 154 8.89 12.38 -3.57
CA ASP A 154 8.68 13.83 -3.47
C ASP A 154 7.50 14.12 -2.53
N GLN A 155 7.79 14.72 -1.38
CA GLN A 155 6.79 15.01 -0.36
C GLN A 155 5.71 15.99 -0.82
N GLY A 156 6.08 16.99 -1.63
CA GLY A 156 5.15 17.98 -2.16
C GLY A 156 4.19 17.34 -3.14
N ALA A 157 4.71 16.53 -4.07
CA ALA A 157 3.91 15.82 -5.05
C ALA A 157 2.90 14.85 -4.42
N ILE A 158 3.26 14.20 -3.30
CA ILE A 158 2.31 13.38 -2.52
C ILE A 158 1.16 14.23 -1.98
N TRP A 159 1.47 15.39 -1.37
CA TRP A 159 0.43 16.27 -0.82
C TRP A 159 -0.46 16.88 -1.91
N ASP A 160 0.12 17.30 -3.04
CA ASP A 160 -0.63 17.82 -4.18
C ASP A 160 -1.57 16.74 -4.75
N GLY A 161 -1.09 15.50 -4.84
CA GLY A 161 -1.91 14.34 -5.23
C GLY A 161 -3.08 14.10 -4.29
N ILE A 162 -2.85 14.15 -2.97
CA ILE A 162 -3.90 14.00 -1.95
C ILE A 162 -4.89 15.17 -2.01
N GLN A 163 -4.42 16.40 -2.22
CA GLN A 163 -5.28 17.57 -2.40
C GLN A 163 -6.18 17.41 -3.62
N GLY A 164 -5.63 16.99 -4.77
CA GLY A 164 -6.41 16.72 -5.98
C GLY A 164 -7.44 15.60 -5.79
N MET A 165 -7.07 14.55 -5.06
CA MET A 165 -7.99 13.47 -4.67
C MET A 165 -9.13 13.98 -3.77
N SER A 166 -8.81 14.79 -2.76
CA SER A 166 -9.77 15.43 -1.84
C SER A 166 -10.77 16.31 -2.61
N ALA A 167 -10.26 17.14 -3.53
CA ALA A 167 -11.08 18.02 -4.35
C ALA A 167 -12.01 17.23 -5.29
N SER A 168 -11.50 16.19 -5.95
CA SER A 168 -12.29 15.32 -6.84
C SER A 168 -13.38 14.56 -6.08
N ALA A 169 -13.09 14.16 -4.84
CA ALA A 169 -14.04 13.50 -3.95
C ALA A 169 -15.06 14.48 -3.34
N GLY A 170 -14.83 15.79 -3.41
CA GLY A 170 -15.63 16.79 -2.69
C GLY A 170 -15.53 16.65 -1.16
N VAL A 171 -14.43 16.10 -0.66
CA VAL A 171 -14.19 15.90 0.78
C VAL A 171 -13.26 17.00 1.28
N HIS A 172 -13.61 17.58 2.44
CA HIS A 172 -12.74 18.51 3.14
C HIS A 172 -12.01 17.80 4.29
N SER A 173 -10.67 17.88 4.31
CA SER A 173 -9.83 17.43 5.43
C SER A 173 -9.13 18.64 6.06
N PRO A 174 -9.35 18.92 7.36
CA PRO A 174 -8.66 19.99 8.07
C PRO A 174 -7.13 19.84 8.01
N THR A 175 -6.62 18.61 8.17
CA THR A 175 -5.19 18.33 8.20
C THR A 175 -4.58 17.98 6.85
N GLY A 176 -5.42 17.81 5.82
CA GLY A 176 -5.01 17.31 4.51
C GLY A 176 -4.65 15.82 4.55
N ALA A 177 -5.26 15.05 5.45
CA ALA A 177 -4.99 13.63 5.61
C ALA A 177 -5.67 12.80 4.51
N MET A 178 -4.92 11.91 3.88
CA MET A 178 -5.48 10.94 2.92
C MET A 178 -6.58 10.09 3.55
N LYS A 179 -6.37 9.63 4.79
CA LYS A 179 -7.34 8.83 5.55
C LYS A 179 -8.73 9.49 5.64
N ASP A 180 -8.80 10.81 5.78
CA ASP A 180 -10.07 11.53 5.87
C ASP A 180 -10.84 11.49 4.54
N VAL A 181 -10.14 11.49 3.40
CA VAL A 181 -10.76 11.34 2.08
C VAL A 181 -11.38 9.96 1.93
N TYR A 182 -10.67 8.91 2.37
CA TYR A 182 -11.20 7.55 2.41
C TYR A 182 -12.42 7.42 3.33
N GLU A 183 -12.38 8.03 4.53
CA GLU A 183 -13.51 8.01 5.47
C GLU A 183 -14.73 8.75 4.90
N GLY A 184 -14.51 9.91 4.28
CA GLY A 184 -15.57 10.69 3.62
C GLY A 184 -16.20 9.98 2.42
N LYS A 185 -15.54 8.95 1.88
CA LYS A 185 -16.00 8.12 0.75
C LYS A 185 -16.29 6.67 1.12
N LYS A 186 -16.39 6.34 2.41
CA LYS A 186 -16.55 4.97 2.87
C LYS A 186 -17.76 4.23 2.29
N ASP A 187 -18.88 4.93 2.09
CA ASP A 187 -20.11 4.31 1.58
C ASP A 187 -19.96 4.00 0.09
N ASP A 188 -19.49 4.98 -0.70
CA ASP A 188 -19.16 4.82 -2.12
C ASP A 188 -18.16 3.66 -2.31
N LEU A 189 -17.05 3.66 -1.55
CA LEU A 189 -16.02 2.61 -1.60
C LEU A 189 -16.54 1.25 -1.12
N GLY A 190 -17.49 1.25 -0.17
CA GLY A 190 -18.16 0.06 0.31
C GLY A 190 -18.96 -0.64 -0.79
N GLU A 191 -19.52 0.09 -1.75
CA GLU A 191 -20.16 -0.50 -2.94
C GLU A 191 -19.14 -1.22 -3.83
N TYR A 192 -17.97 -0.62 -4.08
CA TYR A 192 -16.89 -1.27 -4.84
C TYR A 192 -16.45 -2.56 -4.14
N ILE A 193 -16.15 -2.50 -2.83
CA ILE A 193 -15.71 -3.70 -2.08
C ILE A 193 -16.74 -4.82 -2.12
N LYS A 194 -18.05 -4.50 -2.10
CA LYS A 194 -19.12 -5.51 -2.21
C LYS A 194 -19.24 -6.09 -3.62
N ALA A 195 -18.93 -5.30 -4.64
CA ALA A 195 -19.07 -5.72 -6.04
C ALA A 195 -17.93 -6.64 -6.51
N PHE A 196 -16.75 -6.55 -5.90
CA PHE A 196 -15.60 -7.37 -6.27
C PHE A 196 -15.36 -8.51 -5.28
N GLN A 197 -15.19 -9.73 -5.80
CA GLN A 197 -14.90 -10.93 -5.04
C GLN A 197 -13.44 -11.36 -5.25
N CYS A 198 -12.73 -11.61 -4.15
CA CYS A 198 -11.44 -12.31 -4.20
C CYS A 198 -11.70 -13.80 -4.41
N LEU A 199 -11.27 -14.35 -5.53
CA LEU A 199 -11.49 -15.75 -5.88
C LEU A 199 -10.53 -16.69 -5.10
N PRO A 200 -10.89 -17.97 -4.92
CA PRO A 200 -9.98 -18.96 -4.36
C PRO A 200 -8.66 -19.00 -5.12
N HIS A 201 -7.54 -19.06 -4.41
CA HIS A 201 -6.18 -19.09 -4.99
C HIS A 201 -5.77 -17.87 -5.82
N GLN A 202 -6.58 -16.81 -5.81
CA GLN A 202 -6.21 -15.55 -6.46
C GLN A 202 -4.97 -14.95 -5.80
N LYS A 203 -3.98 -14.62 -6.62
CA LYS A 203 -2.68 -14.08 -6.20
C LYS A 203 -2.46 -12.65 -6.67
N GLY A 204 -3.29 -12.13 -7.57
CA GLY A 204 -3.14 -10.78 -8.07
C GLY A 204 -4.41 -10.19 -8.68
N VAL A 205 -4.27 -8.95 -9.14
CA VAL A 205 -5.25 -8.22 -9.92
C VAL A 205 -4.56 -7.48 -11.06
N PHE A 206 -5.21 -7.47 -12.22
CA PHE A 206 -4.91 -6.56 -13.30
C PHE A 206 -6.12 -5.64 -13.51
N VAL A 207 -5.89 -4.34 -13.42
CA VAL A 207 -6.96 -3.36 -13.17
C VAL A 207 -7.05 -2.36 -14.30
N PHE A 208 -8.28 -2.10 -14.74
CA PHE A 208 -8.62 -1.04 -15.67
C PHE A 208 -9.54 -0.02 -15.00
N VAL A 209 -9.28 1.27 -15.26
CA VAL A 209 -10.12 2.38 -14.79
C VAL A 209 -10.54 3.20 -16.01
N GLY A 210 -11.84 3.22 -16.29
CA GLY A 210 -12.38 3.92 -17.47
C GLY A 210 -11.90 3.36 -18.81
N GLY A 211 -11.60 2.05 -18.85
CA GLY A 211 -11.10 1.36 -20.05
C GLY A 211 -9.58 1.41 -20.25
N GLU A 212 -8.87 2.19 -19.43
CA GLU A 212 -7.41 2.31 -19.49
C GLU A 212 -6.74 1.44 -18.42
N VAL A 213 -5.55 0.91 -18.72
CA VAL A 213 -4.76 0.14 -17.74
C VAL A 213 -4.37 1.05 -16.58
N ALA A 214 -4.81 0.70 -15.37
CA ALA A 214 -4.52 1.46 -14.16
C ALA A 214 -3.39 0.84 -13.32
N GLY A 215 -3.24 -0.49 -13.33
CA GLY A 215 -2.17 -1.15 -12.60
C GLY A 215 -2.27 -2.66 -12.52
N LEU A 216 -1.22 -3.28 -12.00
CA LEU A 216 -1.12 -4.70 -11.72
C LEU A 216 -0.48 -4.87 -10.34
N ASP A 217 -1.13 -5.65 -9.47
CA ASP A 217 -0.60 -6.01 -8.15
C ASP A 217 -0.68 -7.53 -7.99
N MET A 218 0.41 -8.15 -7.55
CA MET A 218 0.48 -9.60 -7.37
C MET A 218 1.38 -9.97 -6.19
N LEU A 219 0.93 -10.94 -5.39
CA LEU A 219 1.65 -11.49 -4.24
C LEU A 219 1.84 -13.00 -4.41
N PRO A 220 2.94 -13.58 -3.88
CA PRO A 220 3.21 -15.01 -4.05
C PRO A 220 2.26 -15.91 -3.27
N ARG A 221 1.56 -15.40 -2.24
CA ARG A 221 0.65 -16.16 -1.38
C ARG A 221 -0.77 -15.63 -1.52
N ASP A 222 -1.70 -16.52 -1.85
CA ASP A 222 -3.14 -16.21 -1.96
C ASP A 222 -3.72 -15.77 -0.60
N SER A 223 -3.26 -16.36 0.51
CA SER A 223 -3.67 -15.96 1.86
C SER A 223 -3.31 -14.52 2.18
N ALA A 224 -2.09 -14.09 1.83
CA ALA A 224 -1.67 -12.69 1.97
C ALA A 224 -2.43 -11.78 0.99
N PHE A 225 -2.63 -12.22 -0.25
CA PHE A 225 -3.37 -11.46 -1.25
C PHE A 225 -4.81 -11.20 -0.82
N LYS A 226 -5.49 -12.20 -0.26
CA LYS A 226 -6.85 -12.08 0.28
C LYS A 226 -6.97 -11.01 1.37
N VAL A 227 -5.95 -10.86 2.21
CA VAL A 227 -5.90 -9.82 3.26
C VAL A 227 -5.75 -8.42 2.65
N ILE A 228 -4.98 -8.30 1.58
CA ILE A 228 -4.67 -7.01 0.92
C ILE A 228 -5.75 -6.59 -0.08
N PHE A 229 -6.47 -7.53 -0.68
CA PHE A 229 -7.42 -7.31 -1.77
C PHE A 229 -8.44 -6.18 -1.52
N PRO A 230 -9.12 -6.08 -0.35
CA PRO A 230 -10.05 -4.98 -0.11
C PRO A 230 -9.38 -3.60 -0.14
N LYS A 231 -8.12 -3.51 0.29
CA LYS A 231 -7.34 -2.26 0.28
C LYS A 231 -6.95 -1.87 -1.15
N LEU A 232 -6.63 -2.85 -2.00
CA LEU A 232 -6.35 -2.63 -3.42
C LEU A 232 -7.60 -2.14 -4.15
N VAL A 233 -8.75 -2.80 -3.97
CA VAL A 233 -10.02 -2.36 -4.57
C VAL A 233 -10.30 -0.90 -4.23
N LYS A 234 -10.18 -0.51 -2.95
CA LYS A 234 -10.33 0.89 -2.52
C LYS A 234 -9.36 1.85 -3.18
N SER A 235 -8.11 1.42 -3.42
CA SER A 235 -7.07 2.27 -4.01
C SER A 235 -7.21 2.52 -5.52
N TYR A 236 -7.95 1.65 -6.21
CA TYR A 236 -8.23 1.77 -7.64
C TYR A 236 -9.58 2.42 -7.96
N ALA A 237 -10.55 2.34 -7.04
CA ALA A 237 -11.86 2.99 -7.14
C ALA A 237 -11.76 4.52 -7.13
#